data_AF-A0A920GWC2-F1
#
_entry.id   AF-A0A920GWC2-F1
#
_cell.length_a   1.000
_cell.length_b   1.000
_cell.length_c   1.000
_cell.angle_alpha   90.00
_cell.angle_beta   90.00
_cell.angle_gamma   90.00
#
_symmetry.space_group_name_H-M   'P 1'
#
loop_
_entity.id
_entity.type
_entity.pdbx_description
1 polymer ?
#
loop_
_entity_poly.entity_id
_entity_poly.type
_entity_poly.pdbx_seq_one_letter_code
_entity_poly.pdbx_strand_id
1 'polypeptide(L)' 'MFDSIEHLDSEGVIDKNNVCVYGGSYGGYAATQGPMMRPDLFKCAISEAGLYDINAQYSVEI' A
#
# COMPACT_ATOMS: atom_id res chain seq x y z
N MET A 1 -4.02 -6.14 5.33
CA MET A 1 -3.11 -5.01 5.66
C MET A 1 -3.74 -4.10 6.71
N PHE A 2 -4.93 -3.54 6.46
CA PHE A 2 -5.59 -2.63 7.42
C PHE A 2 -5.85 -3.29 8.77
N ASP A 3 -6.50 -4.46 8.78
CA ASP A 3 -6.81 -5.19 10.01
C ASP A 3 -5.55 -5.51 10.83
N SER A 4 -4.43 -5.81 10.18
CA SER A 4 -3.16 -6.06 10.86
C SER A 4 -2.63 -4.81 11.58
N ILE A 5 -2.78 -3.62 10.97
CA ILE A 5 -2.38 -2.36 11.59
C ILE A 5 -3.25 -2.09 12.81
N GLU A 6 -4.58 -2.21 12.65
CA GLU A 6 -5.52 -1.96 13.74
C GLU A 6 -5.36 -2.96 14.88
N HIS A 7 -5.13 -4.23 14.57
CA HIS A 7 -4.88 -5.25 15.57
C HIS A 7 -3.58 -5.01 16.33
N LEU A 8 -2.47 -4.76 15.64
CA LEU A 8 -1.17 -4.52 16.29
C LEU A 8 -1.14 -3.21 17.09
N ASP A 9 -1.88 -2.18 16.67
CA ASP A 9 -2.10 -0.96 17.44
C ASP A 9 -2.90 -1.25 18.72
N SER A 10 -3.95 -2.08 18.62
CA SER A 10 -4.74 -2.49 19.78
C SER A 10 -3.96 -3.31 20.81
N GLU A 11 -2.95 -4.07 20.36
CA GLU A 11 -2.03 -4.80 21.23
C GLU A 11 -0.89 -3.91 21.78
N GLY A 12 -0.79 -2.65 21.35
CA GLY A 12 0.27 -1.72 21.74
C GLY A 12 1.64 -2.05 21.15
N VAL A 13 1.68 -2.86 20.10
CA VAL A 13 2.93 -3.30 19.43
C VAL A 13 3.44 -2.23 18.46
N ILE A 14 2.53 -1.47 17.85
CA ILE A 14 2.84 -0.37 16.93
C ILE A 14 2.02 0.87 17.29
N ASP A 15 2.40 2.03 16.74
CA ASP A 15 1.55 3.23 16.72
C ASP A 15 1.01 3.41 15.30
N LYS A 16 -0.31 3.26 15.14
CA LYS A 16 -0.95 3.38 13.81
C LYS A 16 -0.74 4.75 13.15
N ASN A 17 -0.44 5.81 13.91
CA ASN A 17 -0.19 7.14 13.35
C ASN A 17 1.23 7.29 12.76
N ASN A 18 2.07 6.26 12.90
CA ASN A 18 3.45 6.23 12.42
C ASN A 18 3.73 4.97 11.57
N VAL A 19 2.79 4.59 10.70
CA VAL A 19 2.91 3.44 9.80
C VAL A 19 3.23 3.89 8.36
N CYS A 20 4.10 3.12 7.70
CA CYS A 20 4.37 3.22 6.27
C CYS A 20 4.11 1.87 5.60
N VAL A 21 3.68 1.90 4.34
CA VAL A 21 3.53 0.71 3.50
C VAL A 21 4.57 0.70 2.40
N TYR A 22 5.18 -0.45 2.17
CA TYR A 22 6.06 -0.71 1.04
C TYR A 22 5.61 -1.99 0.34
N GLY A 23 5.76 -2.04 -0.99
CA GLY A 23 5.59 -3.29 -1.73
C GLY A 23 6.16 -3.24 -3.14
N GLY A 24 6.52 -4.43 -3.64
CA GLY A 24 7.04 -4.67 -4.99
C GLY A 24 6.03 -5.39 -5.89
N SER A 25 6.01 -5.12 -7.20
CA SER A 25 5.11 -5.79 -8.17
C SER A 25 3.62 -5.57 -7.79
N TYR A 26 2.82 -6.63 -7.62
CA TYR A 26 1.47 -6.50 -7.07
C TYR A 26 1.47 -5.82 -5.68
N GLY A 27 2.53 -5.99 -4.89
CA GLY A 27 2.72 -5.26 -3.65
C GLY A 27 2.83 -3.76 -3.84
N GLY A 28 3.40 -3.27 -4.96
CA GLY A 28 3.48 -1.84 -5.26
C GLY A 28 2.11 -1.24 -5.60
N TYR A 29 1.27 -2.01 -6.31
CA TYR A 29 -0.15 -1.67 -6.47
C TYR A 29 -0.84 -1.55 -5.11
N ALA A 30 -0.70 -2.57 -4.26
CA ALA A 30 -1.34 -2.60 -2.94
C ALA A 30 -0.83 -1.46 -2.02
N ALA A 31 0.47 -1.15 -2.06
CA ALA A 31 1.08 -0.04 -1.34
C ALA A 31 0.55 1.32 -1.80
N THR A 32 0.20 1.46 -3.09
CA THR A 32 -0.41 2.67 -3.64
C THR A 32 -1.89 2.77 -3.30
N GLN A 33 -2.65 1.67 -3.40
CA GLN A 33 -4.09 1.66 -3.13
C GLN A 33 -4.44 1.76 -1.65
N GLY A 34 -3.60 1.23 -0.76
CA GLY A 34 -3.83 1.25 0.68
C GLY A 34 -4.16 2.64 1.23
N PRO A 35 -3.29 3.64 1.06
CA PRO A 35 -3.54 5.02 1.48
C PRO A 35 -4.71 5.71 0.77
N MET A 36 -5.06 5.30 -0.45
CA MET A 36 -6.23 5.85 -1.15
C MET A 36 -7.54 5.39 -0.49
N MET A 37 -7.59 4.14 -0.03
CA MET A 37 -8.76 3.58 0.66
C MET A 37 -8.82 3.95 2.15
N ARG A 38 -7.65 4.01 2.81
CA ARG A 38 -7.49 4.26 4.25
C ARG A 38 -6.39 5.29 4.52
N PRO A 39 -6.59 6.56 4.16
CA PRO A 39 -5.59 7.61 4.34
C PRO A 39 -5.25 7.88 5.81
N ASP A 40 -6.12 7.45 6.73
CA ASP A 40 -5.92 7.55 8.17
C ASP A 40 -4.84 6.60 8.72
N LEU A 41 -4.50 5.54 7.98
CA LEU A 41 -3.60 4.49 8.46
C LEU A 41 -2.14 4.62 7.97
N PHE A 42 -1.86 5.44 6.97
CA PHE A 42 -0.54 5.47 6.32
C PHE A 42 0.03 6.88 6.27
N LYS A 43 1.20 7.05 6.88
CA LYS A 43 1.98 8.29 6.81
C LYS A 43 2.85 8.33 5.55
N CYS A 44 3.22 7.18 5.01
CA CYS A 44 3.92 7.08 3.73
C CYS A 44 3.63 5.77 2.98
N ALA A 45 3.83 5.83 1.66
CA ALA A 45 3.68 4.69 0.77
C ALA A 45 4.82 4.64 -0.24
N ILE A 46 5.41 3.47 -0.40
CA ILE A 46 6.51 3.20 -1.31
C ILE A 46 6.10 2.07 -2.25
N SER A 47 6.02 2.37 -3.53
CA SER A 47 5.68 1.40 -4.57
C SER A 47 6.90 1.13 -5.45
N GLU A 48 7.41 -0.09 -5.41
CA GLU A 48 8.47 -0.56 -6.30
C GLU A 48 7.88 -1.43 -7.41
N ALA A 49 8.20 -1.12 -8.68
CA ALA A 49 7.72 -1.88 -9.85
C ALA A 49 6.21 -2.20 -9.80
N GLY A 50 5.41 -1.29 -9.23
CA GLY A 50 3.98 -1.48 -9.03
C GLY A 50 3.20 -1.51 -10.33
N LEU A 51 2.10 -2.26 -10.36
CA LEU A 51 1.13 -2.21 -11.46
C LEU A 51 0.04 -1.18 -11.13
N TYR A 52 -0.13 -0.13 -11.91
CA TYR A 52 -1.13 0.93 -11.63
C TYR A 52 -2.00 1.29 -12.82
N ASP A 53 -1.55 0.93 -14.02
CA ASP A 53 -2.30 1.04 -15.26
C ASP A 53 -1.94 -0.17 -16.12
N ILE A 54 -2.83 -1.16 -16.13
CA ILE A 54 -2.68 -2.40 -16.90
C ILE A 54 -2.58 -2.10 -18.39
N ASN A 55 -3.31 -1.09 -18.88
CA ASN A 55 -3.24 -0.73 -20.29
C ASN A 55 -1.88 -0.12 -20.57
N ALA A 56 -1.42 0.87 -19.80
CA ALA A 56 -0.09 1.45 -20.02
C ALA A 56 1.06 0.43 -19.90
N GLN A 57 0.91 -0.61 -19.06
CA GLN A 57 1.95 -1.63 -18.83
C GLN A 57 1.95 -2.78 -19.85
N TYR A 58 0.79 -3.11 -20.43
CA TYR A 58 0.66 -4.19 -21.40
C TYR A 58 0.18 -3.72 -22.78
N SER A 59 0.17 -2.42 -23.03
CA SER A 59 0.04 -1.86 -24.38
C SER A 59 1.26 -2.27 -25.18
N VAL A 60 1.15 -3.42 -25.82
CA VAL A 60 1.87 -3.68 -27.05
C VAL A 60 1.10 -2.89 -28.10
N GLU A 61 1.68 -1.80 -28.61
CA GLU A 61 1.25 -1.30 -29.92
C GLU A 61 1.46 -2.45 -30.91
N ILE A 62 0.36 -3.01 -31.40
CA ILE A 62 0.33 -3.90 -32.57
C ILE A 62 -0.11 -3.06 -33.76
#